data_AF-A0A2G4IQV9-F1
#
_entry.id   AF-A0A2G4IQV9-F1
#
_cell.length_a   1.000
_cell.length_b   1.000
_cell.length_c   1.000
_cell.angle_alpha   90.00
_cell.angle_beta   90.00
_cell.angle_gamma   90.00
#
_symmetry.space_group_name_H-M   'P 1'
#
loop_
_entity.id
_entity.type
_entity.pdbx_description
1 polymer ?
#
loop_
_entity_poly.entity_id
_entity_poly.type
_entity_poly.pdbx_seq_one_letter_code
_entity_poly.pdbx_strand_id
1 'polypeptide(L)'
;MAFVIFAGGFMLVSNRLLSFFGVAVASAALLAAANAADAVVSFSDLTALMSDGGSSSRAAHRQAIAAIPLQRMPTAQRQTAEHCLKSTTLYRHLPCETFVCDTALLEFSLRKPEAIVDIWRTLGISQLSLDPTGAGQWRLSDGFGTVGTLRLLHCEQRGSSGVLVFHGRGGYSGPLSPKDLTGTCLLLVRYGAAQPAAESGDRQTVQIDAFLDVDGIGLEIVTRTLKPLIVHSAAANFHEICLFMQTFSAAAVDNPAGVVQLTTRLSRTNPIDRCALSSIARSAADDGAALGPADPAAAAHLQTELASRWLPVSEFNNLHQR
;
A
#
# COMPACT_ATOMS: atom_id res chain seq x y z
N MET A 1 6.73 -0.12 -55.81
CA MET A 1 5.56 0.79 -55.71
C MET A 1 4.50 0.05 -54.87
N ALA A 2 4.09 0.66 -53.75
CA ALA A 2 2.95 0.40 -52.84
C ALA A 2 2.33 -1.03 -52.72
N PHE A 3 2.24 -1.71 -51.55
CA PHE A 3 1.52 -1.49 -50.27
C PHE A 3 0.15 -2.21 -50.15
N VAL A 4 -0.11 -2.73 -48.93
CA VAL A 4 -1.40 -3.16 -48.29
C VAL A 4 -1.85 -4.62 -48.55
N ILE A 5 -1.65 -5.59 -47.63
CA ILE A 5 -2.30 -5.94 -46.32
C ILE A 5 -3.62 -6.74 -46.49
N PHE A 6 -3.64 -7.98 -45.95
CA PHE A 6 -4.53 -8.40 -44.85
C PHE A 6 -3.99 -9.68 -44.18
N ALA A 7 -3.51 -9.53 -42.95
CA ALA A 7 -3.32 -10.60 -41.97
C ALA A 7 -4.73 -11.10 -41.54
N GLY A 8 -4.99 -12.39 -41.36
CA GLY A 8 -4.17 -13.37 -40.67
C GLY A 8 -4.77 -13.58 -39.28
N GLY A 9 -5.82 -14.39 -39.20
CA GLY A 9 -6.42 -14.81 -37.93
C GLY A 9 -5.45 -15.71 -37.17
N PHE A 10 -5.24 -15.38 -35.89
CA PHE A 10 -4.62 -16.25 -34.91
C PHE A 10 -5.33 -16.07 -33.57
N MET A 11 -5.65 -17.21 -32.94
CA MET A 11 -5.99 -17.31 -31.52
C MET A 11 -4.98 -16.50 -30.69
N LEU A 12 -5.45 -15.61 -29.81
CA LEU A 12 -4.67 -15.17 -28.66
C LEU A 12 -5.37 -15.61 -27.37
N VAL A 13 -4.86 -16.71 -26.84
CA VAL A 13 -5.08 -17.21 -25.49
C VAL A 13 -4.51 -16.18 -24.50
N SER A 14 -5.33 -15.85 -23.49
CA SER A 14 -4.98 -15.38 -22.13
C SER A 14 -3.75 -14.47 -21.97
N ASN A 15 -3.99 -13.16 -21.78
CA ASN A 15 -2.95 -12.19 -21.44
C ASN A 15 -3.43 -11.25 -20.32
N ARG A 16 -3.52 -11.75 -19.07
CA ARG A 16 -3.78 -10.97 -17.84
C ARG A 16 -3.12 -11.61 -16.61
N LEU A 17 -1.81 -11.78 -16.69
CA LEU A 17 -0.91 -12.10 -15.58
C LEU A 17 -0.13 -10.82 -15.30
N LEU A 18 -0.48 -10.07 -14.25
CA LEU A 18 0.32 -8.99 -13.62
C LEU A 18 -0.66 -8.16 -12.81
N SER A 19 -0.46 -8.15 -11.49
CA SER A 19 -0.86 -7.12 -10.50
C SER A 19 -1.29 -7.81 -9.21
N PHE A 20 -0.33 -8.05 -8.32
CA PHE A 20 -0.65 -8.46 -6.97
C PHE A 20 0.22 -7.75 -5.93
N PHE A 21 -0.44 -7.42 -4.83
CA PHE A 21 0.04 -7.08 -3.51
C PHE A 21 0.27 -5.60 -3.21
N GLY A 22 -0.04 -5.22 -1.98
CA GLY A 22 0.34 -3.93 -1.44
C GLY A 22 -0.66 -3.39 -0.45
N VAL A 23 -0.73 -3.89 0.79
CA VAL A 23 -0.90 -2.97 1.92
C VAL A 23 0.16 -3.35 2.91
N ALA A 24 0.96 -2.36 3.24
CA ALA A 24 1.34 -2.00 4.59
C ALA A 24 2.49 -1.05 4.32
N VAL A 25 2.26 0.24 4.58
CA VAL A 25 3.30 1.27 4.62
C VAL A 25 4.16 1.04 5.87
N ALA A 26 4.72 -0.17 5.90
CA ALA A 26 5.39 -0.89 6.98
C ALA A 26 6.24 -2.01 6.39
N SER A 27 5.82 -2.51 5.23
CA SER A 27 6.37 -3.69 4.60
C SER A 27 6.88 -3.47 3.19
N ALA A 28 6.66 -2.32 2.54
CA ALA A 28 7.30 -2.03 1.24
C ALA A 28 8.85 -2.17 1.28
N ALA A 29 9.43 -2.17 2.47
CA ALA A 29 10.82 -2.47 2.73
C ALA A 29 11.17 -3.98 2.65
N LEU A 30 10.48 -4.86 3.37
CA LEU A 30 10.83 -6.29 3.41
C LEU A 30 10.05 -7.15 2.40
N LEU A 31 8.89 -6.70 1.91
CA LEU A 31 7.96 -7.54 1.13
C LEU A 31 8.33 -7.69 -0.35
N ALA A 32 9.34 -6.97 -0.81
CA ALA A 32 9.58 -6.87 -2.23
C ALA A 32 10.61 -7.93 -2.73
N ALA A 33 10.98 -8.85 -1.82
CA ALA A 33 11.61 -10.14 -2.10
C ALA A 33 10.61 -11.26 -2.43
N ALA A 34 9.30 -11.10 -2.15
CA ALA A 34 8.37 -12.21 -2.06
C ALA A 34 7.47 -12.49 -3.30
N ASN A 35 7.62 -11.75 -4.42
CA ASN A 35 6.80 -11.98 -5.62
C ASN A 35 7.56 -12.01 -6.97
N ALA A 36 8.82 -12.42 -6.95
CA ALA A 36 9.62 -12.51 -8.18
C ALA A 36 9.45 -13.82 -8.98
N ALA A 37 8.42 -14.61 -8.69
CA ALA A 37 8.33 -15.97 -9.24
C ALA A 37 7.73 -16.07 -10.66
N ASP A 38 7.08 -15.04 -11.22
CA ASP A 38 6.38 -15.20 -12.53
C ASP A 38 6.54 -14.07 -13.56
N ALA A 39 7.53 -13.18 -13.41
CA ALA A 39 7.73 -12.09 -14.38
C ALA A 39 8.70 -12.48 -15.52
N VAL A 40 8.19 -13.07 -16.60
CA VAL A 40 8.88 -13.03 -17.91
C VAL A 40 8.48 -11.72 -18.61
N VAL A 41 9.33 -10.70 -18.53
CA VAL A 41 9.05 -9.37 -19.14
C VAL A 41 9.92 -9.16 -20.39
N SER A 42 9.28 -8.71 -21.47
CA SER A 42 9.89 -8.43 -22.77
C SER A 42 10.76 -7.17 -22.75
N PHE A 43 11.83 -7.17 -23.54
CA PHE A 43 12.87 -6.14 -23.54
C PHE A 43 12.36 -4.74 -23.95
N SER A 44 11.21 -4.66 -24.64
CA SER A 44 10.62 -3.38 -25.06
C SER A 44 9.88 -2.67 -23.92
N ASP A 45 9.32 -3.41 -22.96
CA ASP A 45 8.64 -2.86 -21.78
C ASP A 45 9.66 -2.27 -20.78
N LEU A 46 10.89 -2.77 -20.77
CA LEU A 46 11.98 -2.26 -19.93
C LEU A 46 12.28 -0.77 -20.18
N THR A 47 12.13 -0.26 -21.39
CA THR A 47 12.54 1.12 -21.73
C THR A 47 11.54 2.18 -21.27
N ALA A 48 10.23 1.87 -21.27
CA ALA A 48 9.18 2.80 -20.83
C ALA A 48 8.97 2.76 -19.30
N LEU A 49 9.26 1.62 -18.65
CA LEU A 49 9.14 1.41 -17.21
C LEU A 49 10.32 1.96 -16.38
N MET A 50 11.38 2.48 -17.01
CA MET A 50 12.57 3.00 -16.32
C MET A 50 12.41 4.40 -15.69
N SER A 51 11.26 5.07 -15.84
CA SER A 51 11.11 6.47 -15.44
C SER A 51 10.45 6.72 -14.08
N ASP A 52 9.68 5.79 -13.48
CA ASP A 52 8.79 6.15 -12.37
C ASP A 52 8.81 5.22 -11.14
N GLY A 53 9.92 4.52 -10.88
CA GLY A 53 10.03 3.72 -9.65
C GLY A 53 10.18 4.54 -8.36
N GLY A 54 10.34 5.87 -8.46
CA GLY A 54 10.85 6.75 -7.39
C GLY A 54 12.36 7.04 -7.44
N SER A 55 12.94 7.63 -6.38
CA SER A 55 14.35 8.07 -6.33
C SER A 55 15.18 7.37 -5.24
N SER A 56 16.48 7.18 -5.48
CA SER A 56 17.45 6.77 -4.45
C SER A 56 18.66 7.71 -4.42
N SER A 57 18.48 8.95 -4.87
CA SER A 57 19.57 9.93 -4.93
C SER A 57 20.02 10.35 -3.53
N ARG A 58 21.30 10.71 -3.38
CA ARG A 58 21.85 11.25 -2.13
C ARG A 58 21.14 12.53 -1.69
N ALA A 59 20.67 13.34 -2.63
CA ALA A 59 19.92 14.56 -2.34
C ALA A 59 18.55 14.23 -1.74
N ALA A 60 17.79 13.33 -2.36
CA ALA A 60 16.50 12.86 -1.83
C ALA A 60 16.68 12.23 -0.44
N HIS A 61 17.70 11.40 -0.25
CA HIS A 61 18.02 10.80 1.05
C HIS A 61 18.26 11.84 2.16
N ARG A 62 19.07 12.86 1.88
CA ARG A 62 19.33 13.95 2.84
C ARG A 62 18.06 14.75 3.15
N GLN A 63 17.24 15.02 2.15
CA GLN A 63 15.97 15.73 2.32
C GLN A 63 14.98 14.93 3.16
N ALA A 64 14.87 13.63 2.91
CA ALA A 64 14.01 12.73 3.68
C ALA A 64 14.45 12.66 5.15
N ILE A 65 15.76 12.52 5.42
CA ILE A 65 16.30 12.55 6.81
C ILE A 65 15.95 13.87 7.49
N ALA A 66 16.14 15.00 6.81
CA ALA A 66 15.85 16.32 7.36
C ALA A 66 14.35 16.54 7.63
N ALA A 67 13.48 15.82 6.91
CA ALA A 67 12.03 15.89 7.08
C ALA A 67 11.50 15.03 8.24
N ILE A 68 12.32 14.15 8.83
CA ILE A 68 11.92 13.37 10.02
C ILE A 68 11.96 14.30 11.24
N PRO A 69 10.85 14.44 12.00
CA PRO A 69 10.76 15.37 13.12
C PRO A 69 11.44 14.84 14.40
N LEU A 70 12.70 14.40 14.30
CA LEU A 70 13.44 13.73 15.37
C LEU A 70 13.42 14.51 16.70
N GLN A 71 13.53 15.85 16.66
CA GLN A 71 13.56 16.66 17.88
C GLN A 71 12.21 16.68 18.62
N ARG A 72 11.10 16.40 17.94
CA ARG A 72 9.74 16.34 18.50
C ARG A 72 9.32 14.92 18.89
N MET A 73 10.16 13.92 18.59
CA MET A 73 9.91 12.53 18.99
C MET A 73 10.32 12.31 20.46
N PRO A 74 9.54 11.54 21.24
CA PRO A 74 9.95 10.98 22.53
C PRO A 74 11.31 10.29 22.46
N THR A 75 12.11 10.42 23.51
CA THR A 75 13.54 10.01 23.53
C THR A 75 13.77 8.58 23.03
N ALA A 76 12.98 7.60 23.51
CA ALA A 76 13.12 6.21 23.10
C ALA A 76 12.82 6.00 21.61
N GLN A 77 11.76 6.63 21.10
CA GLN A 77 11.36 6.54 19.69
C GLN A 77 12.37 7.25 18.78
N ARG A 78 12.91 8.41 19.22
CA ARG A 78 13.99 9.13 18.52
C ARG A 78 15.23 8.25 18.39
N GLN A 79 15.65 7.58 19.46
CA GLN A 79 16.80 6.68 19.43
C GLN A 79 16.59 5.52 18.46
N THR A 80 15.38 4.93 18.41
CA THR A 80 15.05 3.90 17.42
C THR A 80 15.18 4.44 15.99
N ALA A 81 14.59 5.61 15.70
CA ALA A 81 14.68 6.21 14.38
C ALA A 81 16.13 6.54 13.98
N GLU A 82 16.91 7.17 14.87
CA GLU A 82 18.32 7.48 14.64
C GLU A 82 19.17 6.23 14.39
N HIS A 83 18.87 5.11 15.07
CA HIS A 83 19.55 3.85 14.84
C HIS A 83 19.28 3.32 13.41
N CYS A 84 18.01 3.25 13.00
CA CYS A 84 17.64 2.81 11.65
C CYS A 84 18.24 3.69 10.55
N LEU A 85 18.28 5.01 10.75
CA LEU A 85 18.90 5.94 9.80
C LEU A 85 20.41 5.72 9.65
N LYS A 86 21.09 5.30 10.72
CA LYS A 86 22.53 4.99 10.69
C LYS A 86 22.81 3.62 10.06
N SER A 87 21.93 2.64 10.26
CA SER A 87 22.10 1.28 9.73
C SER A 87 21.47 1.06 8.36
N THR A 88 20.92 2.10 7.72
CA THR A 88 20.25 1.99 6.43
C THR A 88 21.17 1.38 5.35
N THR A 89 20.80 0.21 4.84
CA THR A 89 21.44 -0.50 3.74
C THR A 89 20.82 -0.14 2.38
N LEU A 90 19.51 0.12 2.35
CA LEU A 90 18.79 0.53 1.16
C LEU A 90 17.84 1.69 1.48
N TYR A 91 17.92 2.74 0.68
CA TYR A 91 16.99 3.88 0.75
C TYR A 91 16.12 3.95 -0.50
N ARG A 92 14.83 4.20 -0.29
CA ARG A 92 13.88 4.48 -1.37
C ARG A 92 12.95 5.65 -1.07
N HIS A 93 12.97 6.64 -1.95
CA HIS A 93 11.91 7.61 -2.12
C HIS A 93 10.90 7.01 -3.12
N LEU A 94 9.68 6.70 -2.70
CA LEU A 94 8.64 6.20 -3.60
C LEU A 94 8.10 7.34 -4.49
N PRO A 95 7.37 7.04 -5.58
CA PRO A 95 6.64 8.06 -6.33
C PRO A 95 5.70 8.86 -5.42
N CYS A 96 5.48 10.13 -5.77
CA CYS A 96 4.52 10.97 -5.08
C CYS A 96 3.13 10.70 -5.67
N GLU A 97 2.23 10.13 -4.89
CA GLU A 97 0.90 9.76 -5.37
C GLU A 97 -0.09 10.88 -5.05
N THR A 98 -0.91 11.26 -6.03
CA THR A 98 -1.98 12.25 -5.84
C THR A 98 -3.29 11.73 -6.39
N PHE A 99 -4.26 11.50 -5.51
CA PHE A 99 -5.52 10.84 -5.81
C PHE A 99 -6.69 11.52 -5.09
N VAL A 100 -7.91 11.33 -5.58
CA VAL A 100 -9.12 11.86 -4.92
C VAL A 100 -9.45 10.95 -3.74
N CYS A 101 -9.56 11.50 -2.54
CA CYS A 101 -9.90 10.77 -1.34
C CYS A 101 -10.42 11.72 -0.26
N ASP A 102 -11.53 11.35 0.37
CA ASP A 102 -12.04 12.05 1.54
C ASP A 102 -10.94 12.18 2.62
N THR A 103 -10.78 13.39 3.15
CA THR A 103 -9.71 13.69 4.10
C THR A 103 -9.86 12.86 5.38
N ALA A 104 -11.09 12.70 5.89
CA ALA A 104 -11.33 11.94 7.12
C ALA A 104 -11.06 10.44 6.91
N LEU A 105 -11.38 9.90 5.73
CA LEU A 105 -11.09 8.52 5.34
C LEU A 105 -9.58 8.26 5.22
N LEU A 106 -8.82 9.16 4.59
CA LEU A 106 -7.36 9.05 4.52
C LEU A 106 -6.74 9.10 5.92
N GLU A 107 -7.18 10.05 6.75
CA GLU A 107 -6.67 10.15 8.12
C GLU A 107 -7.03 8.92 8.98
N PHE A 108 -8.24 8.37 8.81
CA PHE A 108 -8.62 7.13 9.45
C PHE A 108 -7.74 5.97 9.01
N SER A 109 -7.51 5.79 7.70
CA SER A 109 -6.69 4.69 7.18
C SER A 109 -5.25 4.74 7.67
N LEU A 110 -4.67 5.94 7.80
CA LEU A 110 -3.31 6.11 8.31
C LEU A 110 -3.19 5.81 9.82
N ARG A 111 -4.23 6.07 10.61
CA ARG A 111 -4.26 5.79 12.05
C ARG A 111 -4.70 4.36 12.38
N LYS A 112 -5.54 3.77 11.53
CA LYS A 112 -6.15 2.44 11.66
C LYS A 112 -5.89 1.60 10.41
N PRO A 113 -4.62 1.36 10.04
CA PRO A 113 -4.28 0.63 8.83
C PRO A 113 -4.84 -0.81 8.83
N GLU A 114 -5.05 -1.40 10.00
CA GLU A 114 -5.67 -2.72 10.16
C GLU A 114 -7.08 -2.79 9.55
N ALA A 115 -7.84 -1.70 9.58
CA ALA A 115 -9.21 -1.67 9.08
C ALA A 115 -9.24 -1.77 7.54
N ILE A 116 -8.30 -1.10 6.87
CA ILE A 116 -8.15 -1.20 5.41
C ILE A 116 -7.68 -2.60 5.01
N VAL A 117 -6.76 -3.19 5.77
CA VAL A 117 -6.32 -4.58 5.55
C VAL A 117 -7.49 -5.56 5.71
N ASP A 118 -8.34 -5.37 6.71
CA ASP A 118 -9.51 -6.21 6.95
C ASP A 118 -10.56 -6.08 5.83
N ILE A 119 -10.73 -4.89 5.26
CA ILE A 119 -11.56 -4.69 4.06
C ILE A 119 -11.04 -5.54 2.91
N TRP A 120 -9.74 -5.46 2.61
CA TRP A 120 -9.15 -6.22 1.51
C TRP A 120 -9.29 -7.72 1.69
N ARG A 121 -9.07 -8.20 2.92
CA ARG A 121 -9.27 -9.60 3.26
C ARG A 121 -10.73 -10.01 3.10
N THR A 122 -11.66 -9.18 3.53
CA THR A 122 -13.11 -9.40 3.42
C THR A 122 -13.58 -9.42 1.96
N LEU A 123 -12.94 -8.62 1.10
CA LEU A 123 -13.17 -8.60 -0.35
C LEU A 123 -12.46 -9.74 -1.10
N GLY A 124 -11.58 -10.50 -0.42
CA GLY A 124 -10.81 -11.58 -1.03
C GLY A 124 -9.64 -11.11 -1.89
N ILE A 125 -9.18 -9.86 -1.71
CA ILE A 125 -8.09 -9.24 -2.48
C ILE A 125 -6.71 -9.69 -1.98
N SER A 126 -6.57 -9.94 -0.67
CA SER A 126 -5.27 -10.28 -0.08
C SER A 126 -5.37 -11.24 1.12
N GLN A 127 -4.31 -12.04 1.31
CA GLN A 127 -4.10 -12.84 2.53
C GLN A 127 -3.37 -12.08 3.64
N LEU A 128 -3.01 -10.82 3.40
CA LEU A 128 -2.40 -9.95 4.39
C LEU A 128 -3.25 -9.86 5.66
N SER A 129 -2.56 -9.85 6.80
CA SER A 129 -3.10 -9.53 8.11
C SER A 129 -2.23 -8.48 8.78
N LEU A 130 -2.89 -7.57 9.49
CA LEU A 130 -2.25 -6.54 10.30
C LEU A 130 -3.03 -6.44 11.61
N ASP A 131 -2.58 -7.21 12.61
CA ASP A 131 -3.33 -7.41 13.85
C ASP A 131 -2.85 -6.44 14.93
N PRO A 132 -3.72 -5.62 15.52
CA PRO A 132 -3.34 -4.75 16.63
C PRO A 132 -2.81 -5.57 17.81
N THR A 133 -1.63 -5.20 18.28
CA THR A 133 -0.98 -5.80 19.47
C THR A 133 -0.83 -4.81 20.62
N GLY A 134 -1.15 -3.55 20.37
CA GLY A 134 -1.14 -2.45 21.34
C GLY A 134 -1.38 -1.11 20.65
N ALA A 135 -1.39 -0.02 21.41
CA ALA A 135 -1.54 1.32 20.84
C ALA A 135 -0.42 1.61 19.83
N GLY A 136 -0.80 1.88 18.57
CA GLY A 136 0.13 2.14 17.48
C GLY A 136 1.06 0.96 17.17
N GLN A 137 0.65 -0.27 17.46
CA GLN A 137 1.48 -1.47 17.29
C GLN A 137 0.69 -2.59 16.64
N TRP A 138 1.28 -3.21 15.63
CA TRP A 138 0.65 -4.26 14.85
C TRP A 138 1.60 -5.42 14.59
N ARG A 139 1.03 -6.63 14.49
CA ARG A 139 1.69 -7.81 13.94
C ARG A 139 1.25 -8.00 12.50
N LEU A 140 2.21 -8.21 11.62
CA LEU A 140 2.00 -8.38 10.19
C LEU A 140 2.28 -9.83 9.78
N SER A 141 1.43 -10.38 8.91
CA SER A 141 1.74 -11.57 8.12
C SER A 141 1.12 -11.42 6.74
N ASP A 142 1.88 -11.69 5.69
CA ASP A 142 1.41 -11.61 4.29
C ASP A 142 0.74 -12.90 3.79
N GLY A 143 0.91 -14.02 4.51
CA GLY A 143 0.48 -15.36 4.09
C GLY A 143 1.45 -16.11 3.17
N PHE A 144 2.56 -15.48 2.76
CA PHE A 144 3.53 -16.00 1.79
C PHE A 144 4.97 -16.10 2.34
N GLY A 145 5.13 -15.91 3.65
CA GLY A 145 6.39 -16.12 4.35
C GLY A 145 6.97 -14.88 5.02
N THR A 146 6.41 -13.68 4.75
CA THR A 146 6.76 -12.48 5.50
C THR A 146 5.94 -12.39 6.78
N VAL A 147 6.65 -12.24 7.90
CA VAL A 147 6.08 -11.96 9.22
C VAL A 147 6.83 -10.82 9.88
N GLY A 148 6.13 -10.02 10.67
CA GLY A 148 6.79 -8.90 11.34
C GLY A 148 5.92 -8.14 12.32
N THR A 149 6.47 -7.02 12.78
CA THR A 149 5.82 -6.06 13.65
C THR A 149 5.98 -4.67 13.08
N LEU A 150 4.93 -3.88 13.15
CA LEU A 150 4.92 -2.46 12.83
C LEU A 150 4.63 -1.66 14.09
N ARG A 151 5.34 -0.55 14.28
CA ARG A 151 5.10 0.39 15.36
C ARG A 151 5.08 1.81 14.83
N LEU A 152 4.05 2.56 15.18
CA LEU A 152 4.00 4.00 15.00
C LEU A 152 4.93 4.66 16.04
N LEU A 153 6.01 5.26 15.57
CA LEU A 153 6.96 5.99 16.42
C LEU A 153 6.53 7.44 16.60
N HIS A 154 5.98 8.08 15.57
CA HIS A 154 5.58 9.47 15.67
C HIS A 154 4.41 9.75 14.73
N CYS A 155 3.51 10.61 15.17
CA CYS A 155 2.44 11.13 14.35
C CYS A 155 2.26 12.60 14.71
N GLU A 156 2.25 13.44 13.69
CA GLU A 156 1.88 14.84 13.78
C GLU A 156 0.88 15.16 12.67
N GLN A 157 -0.10 15.98 13.02
CA GLN A 157 -1.09 16.47 12.08
C GLN A 157 -1.22 17.97 12.27
N ARG A 158 -1.33 18.68 11.15
CA ARG A 158 -1.54 20.12 11.08
C ARG A 158 -2.55 20.43 9.99
N GLY A 159 -3.80 20.65 10.40
CA GLY A 159 -4.91 20.76 9.45
C GLY A 159 -5.11 19.45 8.70
N SER A 160 -5.22 19.52 7.38
CA SER A 160 -5.39 18.39 6.46
C SER A 160 -4.08 17.73 6.01
N SER A 161 -2.95 18.11 6.62
CA SER A 161 -1.64 17.53 6.32
C SER A 161 -1.01 16.93 7.57
N GLY A 162 -0.16 15.92 7.39
CA GLY A 162 0.53 15.30 8.52
C GLY A 162 1.75 14.49 8.13
N VAL A 163 2.46 14.06 9.17
CA VAL A 163 3.65 13.23 9.06
C VAL A 163 3.52 12.05 10.03
N LEU A 164 3.77 10.85 9.54
CA LEU A 164 3.88 9.65 10.34
C LEU A 164 5.26 9.03 10.18
N VAL A 165 5.81 8.55 11.28
CA VAL A 165 7.05 7.79 11.30
C VAL A 165 6.75 6.41 11.85
N PHE A 166 6.96 5.39 11.02
CA PHE A 166 6.78 4.00 11.38
C PHE A 166 8.11 3.27 11.48
N HIS A 167 8.20 2.34 12.42
CA HIS A 167 9.29 1.39 12.52
C HIS A 167 8.75 -0.03 12.34
N GLY A 168 9.29 -0.71 11.34
CA GLY A 168 9.02 -2.11 11.06
C GLY A 168 10.20 -2.99 11.46
N ARG A 169 9.90 -4.19 11.96
CA ARG A 169 10.86 -5.29 12.09
C ARG A 169 10.20 -6.53 11.51
N GLY A 170 10.91 -7.27 10.68
CA GLY A 170 10.34 -8.47 10.08
C GLY A 170 11.38 -9.45 9.61
N GLY A 171 10.86 -10.56 9.10
CA GLY A 171 11.63 -11.52 8.37
C GLY A 171 10.80 -12.15 7.26
N TYR A 172 11.51 -12.75 6.31
CA TYR A 172 10.95 -13.53 5.22
C TYR A 172 11.59 -14.91 5.23
N SER A 173 10.74 -15.94 5.27
CA SER A 173 11.12 -17.32 5.03
C SER A 173 10.19 -17.88 3.96
N GLY A 174 10.73 -18.16 2.78
CA GLY A 174 9.94 -18.56 1.63
C GLY A 174 10.79 -18.84 0.40
N PRO A 175 10.19 -19.29 -0.71
CA PRO A 175 10.90 -19.87 -1.86
C PRO A 175 11.84 -18.89 -2.58
N LEU A 176 11.69 -17.58 -2.37
CA LEU A 176 12.45 -16.56 -3.09
C LEU A 176 13.79 -16.22 -2.43
N SER A 177 14.06 -16.77 -1.25
CA SER A 177 15.36 -16.68 -0.62
C SER A 177 15.75 -18.05 -0.05
N PRO A 178 16.94 -18.58 -0.41
CA PRO A 178 17.43 -19.83 0.17
C PRO A 178 17.78 -19.71 1.66
N LYS A 179 17.77 -18.49 2.20
CA LYS A 179 18.05 -18.19 3.62
C LYS A 179 16.95 -17.29 4.17
N ASP A 180 16.67 -17.44 5.45
CA ASP A 180 15.80 -16.51 6.17
C ASP A 180 16.38 -15.10 6.09
N LEU A 181 15.57 -14.17 5.58
CA LEU A 181 15.89 -12.76 5.57
C LEU A 181 15.31 -12.13 6.81
N THR A 182 16.05 -11.24 7.44
CA THR A 182 15.52 -10.40 8.52
C THR A 182 16.01 -8.98 8.33
N GLY A 183 15.25 -8.05 8.89
CA GLY A 183 15.59 -6.65 8.76
C GLY A 183 14.68 -5.74 9.57
N THR A 184 15.05 -4.47 9.56
CA THR A 184 14.26 -3.39 10.11
C THR A 184 14.02 -2.33 9.04
N CYS A 185 12.99 -1.53 9.22
CA CYS A 185 12.77 -0.38 8.37
C CYS A 185 12.22 0.80 9.16
N LEU A 186 12.61 1.99 8.73
CA LEU A 186 11.98 3.24 9.12
C LEU A 186 11.25 3.80 7.91
N LEU A 187 9.99 4.16 8.09
CA LEU A 187 9.16 4.74 7.04
C LEU A 187 8.69 6.10 7.47
N LEU A 188 8.87 7.08 6.59
CA LEU A 188 8.37 8.43 6.73
C LEU A 188 7.23 8.60 5.73
N VAL A 189 6.02 8.78 6.25
CA VAL A 189 4.83 9.04 5.45
C VAL A 189 4.46 10.49 5.62
N ARG A 190 4.38 11.22 4.53
CA ARG A 190 3.86 12.59 4.49
C ARG A 190 2.59 12.60 3.68
N TYR A 191 1.56 13.26 4.17
CA TYR A 191 0.31 13.43 3.45
C TYR A 191 -0.21 14.85 3.58
N GLY A 192 -1.03 15.26 2.65
CA GLY A 192 -1.73 16.55 2.70
C GLY A 192 -2.59 16.82 1.48
N ALA A 193 -3.41 17.86 1.57
CA ALA A 193 -4.19 18.32 0.43
C ALA A 193 -3.27 18.72 -0.74
N ALA A 194 -3.61 18.24 -1.94
CA ALA A 194 -2.92 18.59 -3.17
C ALA A 194 -3.18 20.07 -3.52
N GLN A 195 -2.17 20.74 -4.07
CA GLN A 195 -2.27 22.12 -4.52
C GLN A 195 -2.05 22.20 -6.05
N PRO A 196 -2.88 22.97 -6.78
CA PRO A 196 -4.07 23.69 -6.32
C PRO A 196 -5.24 22.73 -5.97
N ALA A 197 -6.13 23.16 -5.07
CA ALA A 197 -7.35 22.43 -4.73
C ALA A 197 -8.19 22.23 -6.00
N ALA A 198 -8.69 21.01 -6.22
CA ALA A 198 -9.53 20.72 -7.37
C ALA A 198 -10.95 21.27 -7.18
N GLU A 199 -11.63 21.60 -8.28
CA GLU A 199 -13.03 22.06 -8.27
C GLU A 199 -14.02 20.96 -7.87
N SER A 200 -13.63 19.67 -7.94
CA SER A 200 -14.41 18.54 -7.45
C SER A 200 -13.55 17.55 -6.68
N GLY A 201 -13.87 17.38 -5.40
CA GLY A 201 -13.28 16.38 -4.51
C GLY A 201 -11.97 16.78 -3.86
N ASP A 202 -11.80 16.33 -2.61
CA ASP A 202 -10.55 16.44 -1.86
C ASP A 202 -9.45 15.62 -2.55
N ARG A 203 -8.52 16.28 -3.24
CA ARG A 203 -7.31 15.62 -3.74
C ARG A 203 -6.28 15.56 -2.63
N GLN A 204 -5.79 14.37 -2.35
CA GLN A 204 -4.76 14.10 -1.36
C GLN A 204 -3.46 13.72 -2.06
N THR A 205 -2.35 14.23 -1.55
CA THR A 205 -1.00 13.84 -1.94
C THR A 205 -0.39 13.03 -0.82
N VAL A 206 0.20 11.87 -1.15
CA VAL A 206 0.92 11.01 -0.21
C VAL A 206 2.32 10.73 -0.75
N GLN A 207 3.32 10.88 0.12
CA GLN A 207 4.72 10.62 -0.18
C GLN A 207 5.33 9.73 0.89
N ILE A 208 6.06 8.70 0.47
CA ILE A 208 6.73 7.77 1.36
C ILE A 208 8.24 7.75 1.10
N ASP A 209 9.00 7.83 2.17
CA ASP A 209 10.43 7.56 2.20
C ASP A 209 10.70 6.33 3.07
N ALA A 210 11.41 5.35 2.52
CA ALA A 210 11.73 4.09 3.16
C ALA A 210 13.23 3.93 3.38
N PHE A 211 13.61 3.68 4.63
CA PHE A 211 14.97 3.39 5.06
C PHE A 211 15.00 1.96 5.55
N LEU A 212 15.67 1.09 4.80
CA LEU A 212 15.75 -0.33 5.10
C LEU A 212 17.11 -0.68 5.65
N ASP A 213 17.12 -1.55 6.64
CA ASP A 213 18.29 -2.24 7.13
C ASP A 213 18.02 -3.75 7.03
N VAL A 214 18.98 -4.47 6.45
CA VAL A 214 18.87 -5.90 6.18
C VAL A 214 20.12 -6.58 6.71
N ASP A 215 19.92 -7.65 7.45
CA ASP A 215 21.00 -8.38 8.11
C ASP A 215 22.05 -8.89 7.11
N GLY A 216 23.33 -8.88 7.53
CA GLY A 216 24.50 -9.06 6.66
C GLY A 216 24.55 -10.39 5.88
N ILE A 217 23.90 -11.45 6.34
CA ILE A 217 23.83 -12.74 5.63
C ILE A 217 22.86 -12.67 4.43
N GLY A 218 21.83 -11.81 4.51
CA GLY A 218 20.86 -11.55 3.43
C GLY A 218 21.23 -10.35 2.55
N LEU A 219 22.21 -9.54 2.97
CA LEU A 219 22.57 -8.28 2.31
C LEU A 219 23.05 -8.47 0.86
N GLU A 220 23.88 -9.49 0.58
CA GLU A 220 24.36 -9.76 -0.79
C GLU A 220 23.19 -10.15 -1.72
N ILE A 221 22.29 -11.02 -1.23
CA ILE A 221 21.10 -11.46 -1.96
C ILE A 221 20.17 -10.27 -2.23
N VAL A 222 19.93 -9.43 -1.23
CA VAL A 222 19.08 -8.24 -1.37
C VAL A 222 19.69 -7.25 -2.35
N THR A 223 20.97 -6.89 -2.18
CA THR A 223 21.59 -5.82 -2.98
C THR A 223 21.86 -6.22 -4.42
N ARG A 224 22.13 -7.51 -4.70
CA ARG A 224 22.52 -8.00 -6.03
C ARG A 224 21.37 -8.65 -6.81
N THR A 225 20.45 -9.33 -6.13
CA THR A 225 19.44 -10.17 -6.79
C THR A 225 18.04 -9.58 -6.65
N LEU A 226 17.66 -9.16 -5.45
CA LEU A 226 16.27 -8.78 -5.15
C LEU A 226 16.00 -7.28 -5.30
N LYS A 227 17.03 -6.43 -5.29
CA LYS A 227 16.88 -4.96 -5.33
C LYS A 227 15.98 -4.43 -6.45
N PRO A 228 16.09 -4.88 -7.73
CA PRO A 228 15.23 -4.37 -8.80
C PRO A 228 13.75 -4.70 -8.58
N LEU A 229 13.49 -5.93 -8.14
CA LEU A 229 12.16 -6.41 -7.79
C LEU A 229 11.62 -5.65 -6.58
N ILE A 230 12.52 -5.38 -5.62
CA ILE A 230 12.18 -4.65 -4.41
C ILE A 230 11.66 -3.25 -4.74
N VAL A 231 12.42 -2.56 -5.57
CA VAL A 231 12.13 -1.18 -5.99
C VAL A 231 10.84 -1.11 -6.81
N HIS A 232 10.69 -2.01 -7.79
CA HIS A 232 9.53 -1.98 -8.67
C HIS A 232 8.24 -2.37 -7.93
N SER A 233 8.27 -3.46 -7.15
CA SER A 233 7.10 -3.89 -6.38
C SER A 233 6.71 -2.83 -5.35
N ALA A 234 7.65 -2.20 -4.65
CA ALA A 234 7.29 -1.16 -3.67
C ALA A 234 6.53 0.03 -4.30
N ALA A 235 6.93 0.46 -5.51
CA ALA A 235 6.26 1.54 -6.22
C ALA A 235 4.88 1.10 -6.75
N ALA A 236 4.80 -0.05 -7.42
CA ALA A 236 3.54 -0.60 -7.92
C ALA A 236 2.53 -0.84 -6.79
N ASN A 237 2.97 -1.49 -5.70
CA ASN A 237 2.16 -1.74 -4.52
C ASN A 237 1.62 -0.43 -3.91
N PHE A 238 2.43 0.63 -3.87
CA PHE A 238 2.00 1.92 -3.34
C PHE A 238 0.97 2.61 -4.25
N HIS A 239 1.17 2.57 -5.56
CA HIS A 239 0.20 3.06 -6.53
C HIS A 239 -1.15 2.37 -6.38
N GLU A 240 -1.14 1.05 -6.27
CA GLU A 240 -2.33 0.21 -6.08
C GLU A 240 -3.09 0.53 -4.77
N ILE A 241 -2.39 0.83 -3.68
CA ILE A 241 -3.02 1.33 -2.43
C ILE A 241 -3.78 2.62 -2.70
N CYS A 242 -3.17 3.56 -3.42
CA CYS A 242 -3.75 4.86 -3.69
C CYS A 242 -4.99 4.73 -4.58
N LEU A 243 -4.94 3.88 -5.60
CA LEU A 243 -6.09 3.56 -6.45
C LEU A 243 -7.23 2.89 -5.65
N PHE A 244 -6.90 1.98 -4.75
CA PHE A 244 -7.88 1.38 -3.87
C PHE A 244 -8.54 2.44 -2.99
N MET A 245 -7.75 3.29 -2.33
CA MET A 245 -8.27 4.35 -1.45
C MET A 245 -9.17 5.31 -2.22
N GLN A 246 -8.79 5.69 -3.45
CA GLN A 246 -9.64 6.50 -4.33
C GLN A 246 -10.97 5.81 -4.64
N THR A 247 -10.92 4.53 -5.02
CA THR A 247 -12.14 3.77 -5.37
C THR A 247 -13.03 3.58 -4.15
N PHE A 248 -12.45 3.29 -2.99
CA PHE A 248 -13.19 3.13 -1.75
C PHE A 248 -13.80 4.46 -1.26
N SER A 249 -13.09 5.57 -1.45
CA SER A 249 -13.63 6.91 -1.17
C SER A 249 -14.80 7.25 -2.08
N ALA A 250 -14.70 6.98 -3.40
CA ALA A 250 -15.80 7.20 -4.34
C ALA A 250 -17.02 6.34 -3.96
N ALA A 251 -16.79 5.07 -3.61
CA ALA A 251 -17.85 4.19 -3.14
C ALA A 251 -18.55 4.67 -1.85
N ALA A 252 -17.83 5.35 -0.96
CA ALA A 252 -18.42 5.94 0.24
C ALA A 252 -19.40 7.09 -0.09
N VAL A 253 -19.17 7.80 -1.20
CA VAL A 253 -20.06 8.84 -1.71
C VAL A 253 -21.22 8.24 -2.50
N ASP A 254 -20.92 7.35 -3.45
CA ASP A 254 -21.90 6.81 -4.40
C ASP A 254 -22.81 5.74 -3.77
N ASN A 255 -22.29 4.99 -2.78
CA ASN A 255 -23.00 3.91 -2.10
C ASN A 255 -22.61 3.82 -0.60
N PRO A 256 -22.96 4.82 0.21
CA PRO A 256 -22.67 4.84 1.64
C PRO A 256 -23.27 3.65 2.38
N ALA A 257 -24.48 3.20 2.00
CA ALA A 257 -25.15 2.07 2.64
C ALA A 257 -24.38 0.77 2.46
N GLY A 258 -23.85 0.52 1.25
CA GLY A 258 -23.00 -0.64 0.98
C GLY A 258 -21.68 -0.61 1.74
N VAL A 259 -21.05 0.56 1.85
CA VAL A 259 -19.83 0.72 2.66
C VAL A 259 -20.13 0.49 4.15
N VAL A 260 -21.22 1.05 4.68
CA VAL A 260 -21.66 0.79 6.07
C VAL A 260 -21.91 -0.70 6.29
N GLN A 261 -22.59 -1.38 5.37
CA GLN A 261 -22.82 -2.82 5.47
C GLN A 261 -21.50 -3.61 5.42
N LEU A 262 -20.56 -3.24 4.56
CA LEU A 262 -19.24 -3.84 4.50
C LEU A 262 -18.52 -3.75 5.84
N THR A 263 -18.63 -2.62 6.56
CA THR A 263 -17.99 -2.47 7.87
C THR A 263 -18.45 -3.55 8.87
N THR A 264 -19.69 -4.02 8.80
CA THR A 264 -20.23 -5.06 9.69
C THR A 264 -19.54 -6.42 9.53
N ARG A 265 -18.88 -6.64 8.39
CA ARG A 265 -18.16 -7.87 8.05
C ARG A 265 -16.68 -7.83 8.46
N LEU A 266 -16.18 -6.69 8.93
CA LEU A 266 -14.79 -6.48 9.34
C LEU A 266 -14.53 -7.15 10.70
N SER A 267 -14.36 -8.47 10.67
CA SER A 267 -14.23 -9.31 11.85
C SER A 267 -12.94 -9.09 12.66
N ARG A 268 -11.89 -8.55 12.03
CA ARG A 268 -10.59 -8.27 12.68
C ARG A 268 -10.47 -6.83 13.15
N THR A 269 -11.36 -5.96 12.67
CA THR A 269 -11.46 -4.56 13.08
C THR A 269 -12.30 -4.45 14.35
N ASN A 270 -11.81 -3.72 15.35
CA ASN A 270 -12.56 -3.56 16.59
C ASN A 270 -13.88 -2.77 16.38
N PRO A 271 -14.89 -2.96 17.25
CA PRO A 271 -16.21 -2.36 17.05
C PRO A 271 -16.20 -0.82 16.96
N ILE A 272 -15.35 -0.15 17.74
CA ILE A 272 -15.26 1.31 17.76
C ILE A 272 -14.75 1.83 16.41
N ASP A 273 -13.72 1.22 15.86
CA ASP A 273 -13.14 1.60 14.58
C ASP A 273 -14.08 1.30 13.41
N ARG A 274 -14.87 0.21 13.49
CA ARG A 274 -15.96 -0.05 12.52
C ARG A 274 -17.03 1.04 12.55
N CYS A 275 -17.43 1.47 13.73
CA CYS A 275 -18.39 2.56 13.90
C CYS A 275 -17.83 3.88 13.37
N ALA A 276 -16.56 4.18 13.64
CA ALA A 276 -15.89 5.37 13.10
C ALA A 276 -15.86 5.36 11.56
N LEU A 277 -15.47 4.23 10.95
CA LEU A 277 -15.48 4.08 9.50
C LEU A 277 -16.88 4.21 8.90
N SER A 278 -17.90 3.62 9.55
CA SER A 278 -19.30 3.78 9.15
C SER A 278 -19.75 5.25 9.20
N SER A 279 -19.29 5.99 10.21
CA SER A 279 -19.60 7.41 10.35
C SER A 279 -18.98 8.23 9.22
N ILE A 280 -17.71 7.96 8.88
CA ILE A 280 -17.01 8.62 7.77
C ILE A 280 -17.77 8.37 6.45
N ALA A 281 -18.17 7.12 6.19
CA ALA A 281 -18.93 6.81 4.98
C ALA A 281 -20.28 7.54 4.90
N ARG A 282 -20.98 7.72 6.03
CA ARG A 282 -22.24 8.47 6.06
C ARG A 282 -22.01 9.97 5.84
N SER A 283 -20.98 10.54 6.46
CA SER A 283 -20.64 11.96 6.28
C SER A 283 -20.22 12.27 4.84
N ALA A 284 -19.45 11.39 4.20
CA ALA A 284 -19.10 11.53 2.79
C ALA A 284 -20.33 11.57 1.88
N ALA A 285 -21.37 10.81 2.23
CA ALA A 285 -22.66 10.89 1.54
C ALA A 285 -23.41 12.18 1.87
N ASP A 286 -23.43 12.67 3.10
CA ASP A 286 -24.10 13.94 3.42
C ASP A 286 -23.45 15.13 2.68
N ASP A 287 -22.13 15.11 2.51
CA ASP A 287 -21.38 16.09 1.71
C ASP A 287 -21.63 15.90 0.19
N GLY A 288 -21.95 14.67 -0.24
CA GLY A 288 -22.31 14.31 -1.62
C GLY A 288 -23.81 14.32 -1.95
N ALA A 289 -24.71 14.38 -0.95
CA ALA A 289 -26.15 14.14 -1.02
C ALA A 289 -26.93 15.35 -1.55
N ALA A 290 -26.41 15.94 -2.62
CA ALA A 290 -27.25 16.44 -3.69
C ALA A 290 -27.78 15.30 -4.60
N LEU A 291 -27.42 14.02 -4.38
CA LEU A 291 -27.78 12.90 -5.28
C LEU A 291 -28.19 11.60 -4.55
N GLY A 292 -29.51 11.34 -4.51
CA GLY A 292 -30.14 10.01 -4.64
C GLY A 292 -30.24 9.05 -3.42
N PRO A 293 -31.34 8.28 -3.27
CA PRO A 293 -31.51 7.30 -2.18
C PRO A 293 -30.78 5.97 -2.43
N ALA A 294 -30.39 5.29 -1.35
CA ALA A 294 -29.56 4.08 -1.34
C ALA A 294 -30.27 2.77 -1.79
N ASP A 295 -29.55 1.92 -2.53
CA ASP A 295 -30.00 0.59 -3.02
C ASP A 295 -29.19 -0.57 -2.37
N PRO A 296 -29.82 -1.55 -1.70
CA PRO A 296 -29.14 -2.72 -1.13
C PRO A 296 -28.46 -3.65 -2.15
N ALA A 297 -28.85 -3.64 -3.44
CA ALA A 297 -28.13 -4.35 -4.49
C ALA A 297 -26.74 -3.74 -4.77
N ALA A 298 -26.55 -2.47 -4.41
CA ALA A 298 -25.32 -1.75 -4.62
C ALA A 298 -24.17 -2.29 -3.75
N ALA A 299 -24.42 -2.89 -2.58
CA ALA A 299 -23.37 -3.47 -1.74
C ALA A 299 -22.69 -4.69 -2.38
N ALA A 300 -23.48 -5.57 -2.99
CA ALA A 300 -22.97 -6.72 -3.75
C ALA A 300 -22.31 -6.26 -5.06
N HIS A 301 -22.87 -5.22 -5.71
CA HIS A 301 -22.27 -4.62 -6.90
C HIS A 301 -20.94 -3.93 -6.58
N LEU A 302 -20.83 -3.24 -5.44
CA LEU A 302 -19.60 -2.63 -4.95
C LEU A 302 -18.54 -3.68 -4.62
N GLN A 303 -18.92 -4.77 -3.94
CA GLN A 303 -18.00 -5.88 -3.74
C GLN A 303 -17.54 -6.44 -5.10
N THR A 304 -18.43 -6.53 -6.08
CA THR A 304 -18.09 -6.98 -7.44
C THR A 304 -17.25 -5.96 -8.19
N GLU A 305 -17.44 -4.66 -8.01
CA GLU A 305 -16.64 -3.59 -8.65
C GLU A 305 -15.24 -3.52 -8.03
N LEU A 306 -15.18 -3.46 -6.70
CA LEU A 306 -13.95 -3.52 -5.91
C LEU A 306 -13.24 -4.87 -6.00
N ALA A 307 -13.90 -5.96 -6.39
CA ALA A 307 -13.27 -7.26 -6.59
C ALA A 307 -13.18 -7.68 -8.07
N SER A 308 -13.75 -6.94 -9.02
CA SER A 308 -13.54 -7.20 -10.46
C SER A 308 -12.34 -6.43 -10.98
N ARG A 309 -11.99 -5.32 -10.33
CA ARG A 309 -10.70 -4.65 -10.51
C ARG A 309 -9.53 -5.48 -9.98
N TRP A 310 -9.78 -6.47 -9.12
CA TRP A 310 -8.74 -7.21 -8.38
C TRP A 310 -8.98 -8.71 -8.41
N LEU A 311 -8.02 -9.52 -8.85
CA LEU A 311 -8.18 -10.97 -8.88
C LEU A 311 -8.41 -11.54 -7.46
N PRO A 312 -9.46 -12.36 -7.23
CA PRO A 312 -9.67 -13.02 -5.95
C PRO A 312 -8.53 -14.00 -5.61
N VAL A 313 -8.13 -14.07 -4.33
CA VAL A 313 -7.07 -14.97 -3.83
C VAL A 313 -7.28 -16.45 -4.23
N SER A 314 -8.52 -16.89 -4.42
CA SER A 314 -8.83 -18.26 -4.87
C SER A 314 -8.30 -18.58 -6.26
N GLU A 315 -8.24 -17.60 -7.16
CA GLU A 315 -7.70 -17.80 -8.51
C GLU A 315 -6.17 -17.89 -8.49
N PHE A 316 -5.51 -17.20 -7.55
CA PHE A 316 -4.06 -17.28 -7.33
C PHE A 316 -3.61 -18.64 -6.78
N ASN A 317 -4.35 -19.21 -5.81
CA ASN A 317 -4.03 -20.52 -5.24
C ASN A 317 -4.09 -21.66 -6.28
N ASN A 318 -4.94 -21.52 -7.31
CA ASN A 318 -5.06 -22.51 -8.39
C ASN A 318 -3.88 -22.47 -9.37
N LEU A 319 -3.14 -21.36 -9.44
CA LEU A 319 -1.95 -21.23 -10.29
C LEU A 319 -0.72 -21.89 -9.65
N HIS A 320 -0.62 -21.88 -8.32
CA HIS A 320 0.47 -22.54 -7.59
C HIS A 320 0.33 -24.06 -7.42
N GLN A 321 -0.82 -24.63 -7.77
CA GLN A 321 -1.06 -26.09 -7.72
C GLN A 321 -0.78 -26.80 -9.06
N ARG A 322 -0.25 -26.10 -10.07
CA ARG A 322 0.12 -26.66 -11.38
C ARG A 322 1.62 -26.81 -11.55
#